data_AF-A0A932UFD4-F1
#
_entry.id   AF-A0A932UFD4-F1
#
_cell.length_a   1.000
_cell.length_b   1.000
_cell.length_c   1.000
_cell.angle_alpha   90.00
_cell.angle_beta   90.00
_cell.angle_gamma   90.00
#
_symmetry.space_group_name_H-M   'P 1'
#
loop_
_entity.id
_entity.type
_entity.pdbx_description
1 polymer ?
#
loop_
_entity_poly.entity_id
_entity_poly.type
_entity_poly.pdbx_seq_one_letter_code
_entity_poly.pdbx_strand_id
1 'polypeptide(L)'
;MELPTFKYHPDPITTGAIVSSPATCLCCGQSRGYVYAGWPYCEAELDQQLCPWCIADGSAQERFGAKFIDDAIAVGEGWDNVPAAARDEVVHRTPGIITWQGDQWYTCCGDAAAIPT
;
A
#
# COMPACT_ATOMS: atom_id res chain seq x y z
N MET A 1 4.14 -18.78 -7.14
CA MET A 1 3.24 -18.00 -6.26
C MET A 1 2.96 -16.71 -6.99
N GLU A 2 1.69 -16.37 -7.20
CA GLU A 2 1.33 -15.15 -7.91
C GLU A 2 1.22 -13.99 -6.91
N LEU A 3 1.63 -12.79 -7.35
CA LEU A 3 1.47 -11.57 -6.56
C LEU A 3 -0.02 -11.21 -6.46
N PRO A 4 -0.46 -10.64 -5.32
CA PRO A 4 -1.82 -10.13 -5.21
C PRO A 4 -2.05 -9.00 -6.19
N THR A 5 -3.28 -8.91 -6.69
CA THR A 5 -3.73 -7.79 -7.52
C THR A 5 -4.22 -6.66 -6.63
N PHE A 6 -3.78 -5.44 -6.89
CA PHE A 6 -4.24 -4.24 -6.19
C PHE A 6 -5.05 -3.37 -7.15
N LYS A 7 -6.32 -3.11 -6.84
CA LYS A 7 -7.21 -2.32 -7.69
C LYS A 7 -6.65 -0.93 -7.99
N TYR A 8 -6.08 -0.28 -6.97
CA TYR A 8 -5.62 1.11 -7.07
C TYR A 8 -4.11 1.25 -7.31
N HIS A 9 -3.35 0.15 -7.30
CA HIS A 9 -1.92 0.13 -7.66
C HIS A 9 -1.61 -1.12 -8.51
N PRO A 10 -2.09 -1.19 -9.76
CA PRO A 10 -2.18 -2.44 -10.51
C PRO A 10 -0.84 -3.07 -10.89
N ASP A 11 0.22 -2.28 -11.07
CA ASP A 11 1.58 -2.79 -11.33
C ASP A 11 2.59 -2.23 -10.31
N PRO A 12 2.56 -2.72 -9.06
CA PRO A 12 3.40 -2.19 -8.00
C PRO A 12 4.85 -2.65 -8.12
N ILE A 13 5.16 -3.58 -9.03
CA ILE A 13 6.54 -4.01 -9.32
C ILE A 13 7.21 -2.98 -10.22
N THR A 14 6.54 -2.56 -11.29
CA THR A 14 7.09 -1.57 -12.23
C THR A 14 7.29 -0.21 -11.56
N THR A 15 6.40 0.19 -10.65
CA THR A 15 6.56 1.43 -9.86
C THR A 15 7.61 1.33 -8.75
N GLY A 16 8.13 0.12 -8.48
CA GLY A 16 9.10 -0.14 -7.42
C GLY A 16 8.51 -0.17 -6.00
N ALA A 17 7.19 -0.09 -5.85
CA ALA A 17 6.53 -0.21 -4.55
C ALA A 17 6.68 -1.62 -3.95
N ILE A 18 6.68 -2.66 -4.77
CA ILE A 18 7.04 -4.01 -4.40
C ILE A 18 8.37 -4.37 -5.07
N VAL A 19 9.29 -4.93 -4.31
CA VAL A 19 10.61 -5.35 -4.79
C VAL A 19 10.91 -6.79 -4.38
N SER A 20 11.74 -7.46 -5.18
CA SER A 20 12.23 -8.80 -4.85
C SER A 20 13.13 -8.73 -3.60
N SER A 21 12.89 -9.60 -2.63
CA SER A 21 13.66 -9.66 -1.37
C SER A 21 13.59 -11.04 -0.72
N PRO A 22 14.69 -11.54 -0.14
CA PRO A 22 14.68 -12.77 0.65
C PRO A 22 14.14 -12.57 2.08
N ALA A 23 13.83 -11.34 2.48
CA ALA A 23 13.42 -11.01 3.84
C ALA A 23 12.16 -11.79 4.28
N THR A 24 12.13 -12.11 5.58
CA THR A 24 10.97 -12.73 6.21
C THR A 24 9.98 -11.64 6.62
N CYS A 25 8.72 -11.77 6.20
CA CYS A 25 7.69 -10.81 6.54
C CYS A 25 7.48 -10.74 8.06
N LEU A 26 7.58 -9.55 8.65
CA LEU A 26 7.33 -9.34 10.10
C LEU A 26 5.86 -9.58 10.47
N CYS A 27 4.94 -9.45 9.51
CA CYS A 27 3.52 -9.70 9.75
C CYS A 27 3.17 -11.19 9.81
N CYS A 28 3.62 -12.02 8.88
CA CYS A 28 3.20 -13.44 8.79
C CYS A 28 4.33 -14.44 9.01
N GLY A 29 5.58 -14.00 9.18
CA GLY A 29 6.74 -14.87 9.40
C GLY A 29 7.18 -15.67 8.18
N GLN A 30 6.66 -15.36 6.98
CA GLN A 30 7.02 -16.08 5.75
C GLN A 30 7.97 -15.27 4.86
N SER A 31 8.96 -15.95 4.26
CA SER A 31 9.77 -15.40 3.16
C SER A 31 9.14 -15.85 1.84
N ARG A 32 8.55 -14.90 1.12
CA ARG A 32 7.80 -15.16 -0.14
C ARG A 32 8.47 -14.56 -1.38
N GLY A 33 9.68 -14.01 -1.22
CA GLY A 33 10.47 -13.45 -2.32
C GLY A 33 10.18 -11.99 -2.67
N TYR A 34 9.19 -11.36 -2.02
CA TYR A 34 8.81 -9.96 -2.28
C TYR A 34 8.45 -9.21 -1.00
N VAL A 35 8.79 -7.93 -0.97
CA VAL A 35 8.45 -6.99 0.11
C VAL A 35 8.02 -5.64 -0.43
N TYR A 36 7.28 -4.88 0.37
CA TYR A 36 6.99 -3.47 0.14
C TYR A 36 8.23 -2.62 0.42
N ALA A 37 8.59 -1.75 -0.53
CA ALA A 37 9.79 -0.93 -0.47
C ALA A 37 9.60 0.40 0.26
N GLY A 38 8.35 0.84 0.45
CA GLY A 38 8.02 2.09 1.10
C GLY A 38 7.95 2.00 2.62
N TRP A 39 7.65 3.14 3.24
CA TRP A 39 7.47 3.27 4.67
C TRP A 39 5.98 3.26 5.01
N PRO A 40 5.49 2.24 5.74
CA PRO A 40 4.16 2.32 6.30
C PRO A 40 4.13 3.33 7.46
N TYR A 41 3.02 4.06 7.58
CA TYR A 41 2.72 4.91 8.72
C TYR A 41 2.19 4.04 9.86
N CYS A 42 3.06 3.68 10.80
CA CYS A 42 2.76 2.99 12.05
C CYS A 42 3.88 3.21 13.08
N GLU A 43 3.67 2.78 14.33
CA GLU A 43 4.70 2.83 15.38
C GLU A 43 5.79 1.76 15.21
N ALA A 44 5.49 0.66 14.52
CA ALA A 44 6.44 -0.43 14.32
C ALA A 44 7.44 -0.11 13.19
N GLU A 45 8.70 -0.50 13.38
CA GLU A 45 9.74 -0.46 12.34
C GLU A 45 9.53 -1.63 11.35
N LEU A 46 8.91 -1.34 10.20
CA LEU A 46 8.49 -2.35 9.22
C LEU A 46 9.22 -2.24 7.86
N ASP A 47 10.25 -1.41 7.79
CA ASP A 47 10.99 -1.06 6.58
C ASP A 47 11.43 -2.31 5.80
N GLN A 48 10.98 -2.40 4.55
CA GLN A 48 11.30 -3.48 3.61
C GLN A 48 11.03 -4.90 4.15
N GLN A 49 10.07 -5.04 5.07
CA GLN A 49 9.79 -6.29 5.78
C GLN A 49 8.30 -6.67 5.82
N LEU A 50 7.46 -6.01 5.04
CA LEU A 50 6.07 -6.43 4.82
C LEU A 50 5.92 -7.07 3.45
N CYS A 51 5.35 -8.28 3.39
CA CYS A 51 5.07 -8.92 2.12
C CYS A 51 3.77 -8.38 1.49
N PRO A 52 3.66 -8.34 0.14
CA PRO A 52 2.49 -7.83 -0.57
C PRO A 52 1.16 -8.46 -0.14
N TRP A 53 1.18 -9.74 0.25
CA TRP A 53 -0.03 -10.45 0.63
C TRP A 53 -0.63 -9.96 1.94
N CYS A 54 0.22 -9.65 2.94
CA CYS A 54 -0.25 -9.09 4.22
C CYS A 54 -0.78 -7.66 4.07
N ILE A 55 -0.36 -6.95 3.01
CA ILE A 55 -0.94 -5.67 2.63
C ILE A 55 -2.32 -5.93 2.03
N ALA A 56 -2.39 -6.79 1.01
CA ALA A 56 -3.63 -7.05 0.27
C ALA A 56 -4.78 -7.60 1.14
N ASP A 57 -4.47 -8.50 2.07
CA ASP A 57 -5.47 -9.12 2.95
C ASP A 57 -5.79 -8.31 4.22
N GLY A 58 -5.06 -7.21 4.46
CA GLY A 58 -5.24 -6.35 5.63
C GLY A 58 -4.51 -6.80 6.90
N SER A 59 -3.81 -7.94 6.90
CA SER A 59 -3.11 -8.45 8.09
C SER A 59 -2.09 -7.45 8.66
N ALA A 60 -1.40 -6.70 7.79
CA ALA A 60 -0.45 -5.68 8.21
C ALA A 60 -1.13 -4.54 8.97
N GLN A 61 -2.32 -4.13 8.51
CA GLN A 61 -3.13 -3.13 9.20
C GLN A 61 -3.65 -3.68 10.54
N GLU A 62 -4.24 -4.87 10.54
CA GLU A 62 -4.79 -5.48 11.77
C GLU A 62 -3.73 -5.67 12.86
N ARG A 63 -2.51 -6.05 12.47
CA ARG A 63 -1.44 -6.36 13.41
C ARG A 63 -0.67 -5.14 13.90
N PHE A 64 -0.43 -4.15 13.03
CA PHE A 64 0.49 -3.05 13.32
C PHE A 64 -0.16 -1.66 13.25
N GLY A 65 -1.41 -1.55 12.83
CA GLY A 65 -2.00 -0.25 12.51
C GLY A 65 -1.33 0.41 11.29
N ALA A 66 -0.75 -0.40 10.39
CA ALA A 66 -0.04 0.09 9.21
C ALA A 66 -0.98 0.73 8.18
N LYS A 67 -0.73 2.01 7.89
CA LYS A 67 -1.25 2.69 6.70
C LYS A 67 -0.15 2.84 5.66
N PHE A 68 -0.50 2.75 4.38
CA PHE A 68 0.45 2.86 3.27
C PHE A 68 0.36 4.22 2.56
N ILE A 69 -0.61 5.04 2.94
CA ILE A 69 -0.79 6.44 2.58
C ILE A 69 -1.27 7.17 3.82
N ASP A 70 -0.79 8.39 4.05
CA ASP A 70 -1.34 9.27 5.08
C ASP A 70 -2.58 10.00 4.54
N ASP A 71 -3.76 9.52 4.93
CA ASP A 71 -5.05 10.04 4.48
C ASP A 71 -5.38 11.45 4.97
N ALA A 72 -4.57 12.03 5.87
CA ALA A 72 -4.73 13.40 6.33
C ALA A 72 -4.02 14.43 5.44
N ILE A 73 -2.95 14.03 4.73
CA ILE A 73 -2.07 14.96 4.00
C ILE A 73 -1.79 14.54 2.55
N ALA A 74 -1.90 13.26 2.24
CA ALA A 74 -1.44 12.67 0.98
C ALA A 74 -2.62 12.29 0.07
N VAL A 75 -3.72 13.06 0.13
CA VAL A 75 -4.94 12.83 -0.65
C VAL A 75 -5.33 14.10 -1.40
N GLY A 76 -5.76 13.93 -2.65
CA GLY A 76 -6.16 15.02 -3.54
C GLY A 76 -7.60 15.49 -3.33
N GLU A 77 -7.98 16.51 -4.11
CA GLU A 77 -9.35 17.02 -4.13
C GLU A 77 -10.36 15.90 -4.42
N GLY A 78 -11.50 15.96 -3.73
CA GLY A 78 -12.59 14.99 -3.88
C GLY A 78 -12.44 13.71 -3.07
N TRP A 79 -11.37 13.54 -2.27
CA TRP A 79 -11.16 12.36 -1.42
C TRP A 79 -12.35 12.06 -0.51
N ASP A 80 -12.95 13.08 0.10
CA ASP A 80 -14.11 12.90 0.99
C ASP A 80 -15.36 12.36 0.28
N ASN A 81 -15.45 12.52 -1.04
CA ASN A 81 -16.54 12.00 -1.87
C ASN A 81 -16.30 10.54 -2.30
N VAL A 82 -15.10 10.01 -2.12
CA VAL A 82 -14.78 8.60 -2.40
C VAL A 82 -15.49 7.70 -1.39
N PRO A 83 -16.12 6.59 -1.82
CA PRO A 83 -16.73 5.62 -0.93
C PRO A 83 -15.78 5.19 0.19
N ALA A 84 -16.27 5.10 1.43
CA ALA A 84 -15.44 4.77 2.58
C ALA A 84 -14.66 3.45 2.41
N ALA A 85 -15.26 2.44 1.77
CA ALA A 85 -14.60 1.18 1.47
C ALA A 85 -13.43 1.31 0.48
N ALA A 86 -13.53 2.21 -0.50
CA ALA A 86 -12.45 2.50 -1.45
C ALA A 86 -11.31 3.25 -0.77
N ARG A 87 -11.63 4.23 0.08
CA ARG A 87 -10.63 4.94 0.91
C ARG A 87 -9.89 3.96 1.83
N ASP A 88 -10.62 3.09 2.50
CA ASP A 88 -10.04 2.06 3.37
C ASP A 88 -9.09 1.12 2.60
N GLU A 89 -9.48 0.68 1.41
CA GLU A 89 -8.65 -0.18 0.56
C GLU A 89 -7.34 0.51 0.12
N VAL A 90 -7.42 1.77 -0.29
CA VAL A 90 -6.23 2.55 -0.67
C VAL A 90 -5.30 2.73 0.53
N VAL A 91 -5.84 3.14 1.68
CA VAL A 91 -5.02 3.49 2.85
C VAL A 91 -4.39 2.26 3.49
N HIS A 92 -5.12 1.15 3.60
CA HIS A 92 -4.69 0.01 4.41
C HIS A 92 -4.31 -1.23 3.61
N ARG A 93 -4.76 -1.35 2.36
CA ARG A 93 -4.62 -2.59 1.58
C ARG A 93 -3.99 -2.40 0.20
N THR A 94 -3.46 -1.21 -0.07
CA THR A 94 -2.78 -0.88 -1.32
C THR A 94 -1.36 -0.37 -1.02
N PRO A 95 -0.30 -0.91 -1.66
CA PRO A 95 1.05 -0.37 -1.54
C PRO A 95 1.07 1.12 -1.90
N GLY A 96 1.75 1.92 -1.08
CA GLY A 96 1.91 3.35 -1.32
C GLY A 96 2.76 3.66 -2.54
N ILE A 97 2.77 4.94 -2.92
CA ILE A 97 3.55 5.43 -4.07
C ILE A 97 4.96 5.77 -3.59
N ILE A 98 5.98 5.21 -4.22
CA ILE A 98 7.37 5.53 -3.89
C ILE A 98 7.80 6.78 -4.67
N THR A 99 7.71 7.96 -4.05
CA THR A 99 8.20 9.21 -4.65
C THR A 99 9.01 10.05 -3.68
N TRP A 100 9.81 10.98 -4.22
CA TRP A 100 10.56 11.93 -3.41
C TRP A 100 9.71 13.13 -2.92
N GLN A 101 8.62 13.47 -3.61
CA GLN A 101 7.78 14.64 -3.30
C GLN A 101 6.55 14.30 -2.43
N GLY A 102 6.42 13.05 -1.99
CA GLY A 102 5.28 12.56 -1.20
C GLY A 102 4.19 11.85 -2.02
N ASP A 103 3.28 11.21 -1.30
CA ASP A 103 2.48 10.09 -1.81
C ASP A 103 1.05 10.56 -2.17
N GLN A 104 0.89 11.52 -3.07
CA GLN A 104 -0.45 12.08 -3.32
C GLN A 104 -1.36 11.10 -4.10
N TRP A 105 -2.46 10.66 -3.48
CA TRP A 105 -3.51 9.87 -4.13
C TRP A 105 -4.61 10.75 -4.73
N TYR A 106 -4.93 10.55 -6.01
CA TYR A 106 -5.95 11.33 -6.71
C TYR A 106 -7.30 10.60 -6.79
N THR A 107 -8.34 11.34 -7.12
CA THR A 107 -9.70 10.80 -7.32
C THR A 107 -10.16 11.02 -8.76
N CYS A 108 -11.05 10.16 -9.25
CA CYS A 108 -11.65 10.29 -10.58
C CYS A 108 -13.02 9.59 -10.60
N CYS A 109 -14.00 10.17 -11.28
CA CYS A 109 -15.32 9.54 -11.49
C CYS A 109 -16.05 9.07 -10.21
N GLY A 110 -15.78 9.70 -9.06
CA GLY A 110 -16.39 9.32 -7.78
C GLY A 110 -15.73 8.12 -7.07
N ASP A 111 -14.54 7.70 -7.49
CA ASP A 111 -13.73 6.66 -6.84
C ASP A 111 -12.28 7.17 -6.67
N ALA A 112 -11.46 6.45 -5.90
CA ALA A 112 -10.02 6.66 -5.91
C ALA A 112 -9.43 6.28 -7.28
N ALA A 113 -8.48 7.06 -7.79
CA ALA A 113 -7.82 6.76 -9.04
C ALA A 113 -6.83 5.61 -8.85
N ALA A 114 -6.71 4.73 -9.84
CA ALA A 114 -5.59 3.80 -9.90
C ALA A 114 -4.32 4.53 -10.35
N ILE A 115 -3.18 4.16 -9.78
CA ILE A 115 -1.88 4.70 -10.16
C ILE A 115 -1.57 4.26 -11.60
N PRO A 116 -1.19 5.19 -12.49
CA PRO A 116 -0.74 4.84 -13.83
C PRO A 116 0.60 4.10 -13.76
N THR A 117 0.74 3.09 -14.62
CA THR A 117 1.87 2.16 -14.68
C THR A 117 2.75 2.45 -15.88
#